data_AF-A0A818L865-F1
#
_entry.id   AF-A0A818L865-F1
#
_cell.length_a   1.000
_cell.length_b   1.000
_cell.length_c   1.000
_cell.angle_alpha   90.00
_cell.angle_beta   90.00
_cell.angle_gamma   90.00
#
_symmetry.space_group_name_H-M   'P 1'
#
loop_
_entity.id
_entity.type
_entity.pdbx_description
1 polymer ?
#
loop_
_entity_poly.entity_id
_entity_poly.type
_entity_poly.pdbx_seq_one_letter_code
_entity_poly.pdbx_strand_id
1 'polypeptide(L)'
;MIYTSELCEKVISAVLCSFNSKTTDDEKQNALKFLDDLKENQPILCSTISFELLKQTNNQPILHHFSLNLLESIIKHKWNILKVDERNLIKKQLFFIIKSTYLNQIFMNSIHIRNSLAKCLVELIKRDCFEKVNTTLDEMINMIQEITQIQDNNSTQLELILLVYRFLNEELTIYAQSIQAQRRRQILNQIQKRLNDILLCLIRISNDLLNIPEQYERLTQTCLLCMNSFLTWVEYNHFEQYELFLCELFLKFFQLNSVKLRHASFECLLSLVNKRLARRQLQQQQQQRNKRIASSPSSALNCQQEKLFLNYFLGDNTLEMFYRLLISPTVSVLF
;
A
#
# COMPACT_ATOMS: atom_id res chain seq x y z
N MET A 1 -19.42 14.59 27.69
CA MET A 1 -18.61 14.36 28.91
C MET A 1 -17.25 15.02 28.74
N ILE A 2 -16.63 15.48 29.82
CA ILE A 2 -15.24 15.99 29.80
C ILE A 2 -14.33 14.86 30.30
N TYR A 3 -13.09 14.79 29.81
CA TYR A 3 -12.09 13.85 30.32
C TYR A 3 -11.81 14.11 31.81
N THR A 4 -11.88 13.06 32.62
CA THR A 4 -11.52 13.08 34.05
C THR A 4 -10.72 11.83 34.41
N SER A 5 -9.86 11.92 35.43
CA SER A 5 -9.10 10.76 35.95
C SER A 5 -10.04 9.63 36.38
N GLU A 6 -11.14 9.98 37.04
CA GLU A 6 -12.17 9.03 37.47
C GLU A 6 -12.80 8.26 36.30
N LEU A 7 -13.04 8.94 35.16
CA LEU A 7 -13.55 8.27 33.98
C LEU A 7 -12.52 7.31 33.39
N CYS A 8 -11.24 7.70 33.38
CA CYS A 8 -10.15 6.84 32.93
C CYS A 8 -10.06 5.56 33.79
N GLU A 9 -10.12 5.70 35.12
CA GLU A 9 -10.14 4.58 36.05
C GLU A 9 -11.37 3.67 35.86
N LYS A 10 -12.55 4.26 35.63
CA LYS A 10 -13.76 3.50 35.27
C LYS A 10 -13.56 2.70 33.98
N VAL A 11 -12.98 3.29 32.95
CA VAL A 11 -12.66 2.56 31.71
C VAL A 11 -11.67 1.43 31.97
N ILE A 12 -10.60 1.66 32.74
CA ILE A 12 -9.63 0.62 33.11
C ILE A 12 -10.35 -0.54 33.81
N SER A 13 -11.18 -0.24 34.82
CA SER A 13 -11.93 -1.25 35.56
C SER A 13 -12.88 -2.05 34.67
N ALA A 14 -13.59 -1.39 33.75
CA ALA A 14 -14.48 -2.04 32.80
C ALA A 14 -13.73 -2.97 31.83
N VAL A 15 -12.58 -2.52 31.29
CA VAL A 15 -11.74 -3.36 30.44
C VAL A 15 -11.24 -4.57 31.22
N LEU A 16 -10.64 -4.38 32.39
CA LEU A 16 -10.14 -5.51 33.19
C LEU A 16 -11.26 -6.46 33.62
N CYS A 17 -12.45 -5.94 33.94
CA CYS A 17 -13.64 -6.74 34.25
C CYS A 17 -14.04 -7.62 33.05
N SER A 18 -14.04 -7.08 31.84
CA SER A 18 -14.41 -7.80 30.62
C SER A 18 -13.47 -8.97 30.26
N PHE A 19 -12.19 -8.86 30.64
CA PHE A 19 -11.16 -9.88 30.37
C PHE A 19 -10.87 -10.81 31.56
N ASN A 20 -11.48 -10.58 32.73
CA ASN A 20 -11.26 -11.41 33.92
C ASN A 20 -12.12 -12.68 33.84
N SER A 21 -11.51 -13.85 34.05
CA SER A 21 -12.24 -15.12 34.08
C SER A 21 -13.12 -15.30 35.33
N LYS A 22 -12.85 -14.54 36.39
CA LYS A 22 -13.55 -14.64 37.69
C LYS A 22 -14.76 -13.70 37.83
N THR A 23 -14.93 -12.73 36.93
CA THR A 23 -16.08 -11.81 36.97
C THR A 23 -17.33 -12.51 36.48
N THR A 24 -18.47 -12.13 37.06
CA THR A 24 -19.77 -12.71 36.69
C THR A 24 -20.19 -12.27 35.29
N ASP A 25 -21.07 -13.04 34.64
CA ASP A 25 -21.52 -12.71 33.28
C ASP A 25 -22.29 -11.38 33.24
N ASP A 26 -23.07 -11.07 34.28
CA ASP A 26 -23.81 -9.80 34.40
C ASP A 26 -22.85 -8.60 34.52
N GLU A 27 -21.81 -8.71 35.34
CA GLU A 27 -20.78 -7.66 35.47
C GLU A 27 -20.03 -7.44 34.15
N LYS A 28 -19.66 -8.52 33.45
CA LYS A 28 -19.03 -8.43 32.13
C LYS A 28 -19.95 -7.75 31.11
N GLN A 29 -21.23 -8.12 31.07
CA GLN A 29 -22.18 -7.50 30.17
C GLN A 29 -22.35 -6.01 30.47
N ASN A 30 -22.40 -5.62 31.73
CA ASN A 30 -22.51 -4.21 32.12
C ASN A 30 -21.24 -3.43 31.74
N ALA A 31 -20.07 -4.01 31.95
CA ALA A 31 -18.80 -3.41 31.54
C ALA A 31 -18.72 -3.22 30.02
N LEU A 32 -19.10 -4.24 29.23
CA LEU A 32 -19.10 -4.17 27.77
C LEU A 32 -20.11 -3.13 27.25
N LYS A 33 -21.34 -3.11 27.79
CA LYS A 33 -22.35 -2.09 27.45
C LYS A 33 -21.82 -0.68 27.68
N PHE A 34 -21.19 -0.44 28.83
CA PHE A 34 -20.58 0.86 29.13
C PHE A 34 -19.50 1.25 28.12
N LEU A 35 -18.61 0.31 27.76
CA LEU A 35 -17.54 0.57 26.79
C LEU A 35 -18.09 0.83 25.38
N ASP A 36 -19.10 0.08 24.95
CA ASP A 36 -19.77 0.27 23.66
C ASP A 36 -20.53 1.60 23.60
N ASP A 37 -21.26 1.95 24.67
CA ASP A 37 -21.97 3.23 24.77
C ASP A 37 -21.01 4.42 24.70
N LEU A 38 -19.85 4.33 25.36
CA LEU A 38 -18.81 5.36 25.28
C LEU A 38 -18.26 5.47 23.86
N LYS A 39 -17.91 4.34 23.23
CA LYS A 39 -17.35 4.27 21.88
C LYS A 39 -18.30 4.85 20.83
N GLU A 40 -19.60 4.55 20.93
CA GLU A 40 -20.59 5.01 19.96
C GLU A 40 -20.91 6.50 20.12
N ASN A 41 -21.03 6.98 21.35
CA ASN A 41 -21.54 8.32 21.65
C ASN A 41 -20.45 9.37 21.88
N GLN A 42 -19.22 8.99 22.24
CA GLN A 42 -18.15 9.92 22.63
C GLN A 42 -16.77 9.56 21.98
N PRO A 43 -16.66 9.54 20.64
CA PRO A 43 -15.45 9.06 19.95
C PRO A 43 -14.18 9.85 20.29
N ILE A 44 -14.28 11.17 20.45
CA ILE A 44 -13.10 12.00 20.78
C ILE A 44 -12.61 11.76 22.21
N LEU A 45 -13.54 11.51 23.14
CA LEU A 45 -13.22 11.17 24.53
C LEU A 45 -12.55 9.80 24.60
N CYS A 46 -13.08 8.82 23.87
CA CYS A 46 -12.47 7.50 23.71
C CYS A 46 -11.06 7.57 23.13
N SER A 47 -10.83 8.40 22.12
CA SER A 47 -9.48 8.64 21.58
C SER A 47 -8.54 9.20 22.64
N THR A 48 -8.99 10.23 23.39
CA THR A 48 -8.20 10.85 24.47
C THR A 48 -7.82 9.83 25.54
N ILE A 49 -8.79 9.05 26.02
CA ILE A 49 -8.57 7.99 27.01
C ILE A 49 -7.59 6.94 26.47
N SER A 50 -7.75 6.52 25.21
CA SER A 50 -6.86 5.53 24.59
C SER A 50 -5.41 5.99 24.57
N PHE A 51 -5.15 7.26 24.23
CA PHE A 51 -3.79 7.78 24.24
C PHE A 51 -3.21 7.94 25.64
N GLU A 52 -4.03 8.28 26.65
CA GLU A 52 -3.57 8.29 28.04
C GLU A 52 -3.22 6.89 28.54
N LEU A 53 -4.02 5.88 28.21
CA LEU A 53 -3.73 4.49 28.54
C LEU A 53 -2.45 3.98 27.86
N LEU A 54 -2.17 4.43 26.63
CA LEU A 54 -0.95 4.07 25.91
C LEU A 54 0.31 4.72 26.52
N LYS A 55 0.20 5.92 27.09
CA LYS A 55 1.33 6.58 27.78
C LYS A 55 1.69 5.91 29.10
N GLN A 56 0.73 5.27 29.76
CA GLN A 56 0.94 4.58 31.03
C GLN A 56 1.74 3.28 30.78
N THR A 57 3.05 3.32 31.03
CA THR A 57 3.96 2.21 30.73
C THR A 57 3.94 1.08 31.77
N ASN A 58 3.42 1.35 32.97
CA ASN A 58 3.17 0.35 34.01
C ASN A 58 1.89 -0.47 33.77
N ASN A 59 1.10 -0.13 32.75
CA ASN A 59 -0.17 -0.79 32.47
C ASN A 59 0.01 -2.17 31.81
N GLN A 60 -1.01 -3.01 32.00
CA GLN A 60 -1.06 -4.34 31.42
C GLN A 60 -1.18 -4.29 29.88
N PRO A 61 -0.53 -5.20 29.14
CA PRO A 61 -0.65 -5.35 27.68
C PRO A 61 -2.09 -5.34 27.15
N ILE A 62 -3.03 -5.84 27.95
CA ILE A 62 -4.47 -5.86 27.67
C ILE A 62 -5.01 -4.44 27.43
N LEU A 63 -4.58 -3.45 28.23
CA LEU A 63 -5.01 -2.06 28.12
C LEU A 63 -4.45 -1.40 26.86
N HIS A 64 -3.19 -1.68 26.52
CA HIS A 64 -2.60 -1.17 25.27
C HIS A 64 -3.30 -1.76 24.06
N HIS A 65 -3.54 -3.08 24.05
CA HIS A 65 -4.27 -3.73 22.97
C HIS A 65 -5.70 -3.20 22.82
N PHE A 66 -6.43 -3.05 23.92
CA PHE A 66 -7.76 -2.43 23.92
C PHE A 66 -7.71 -1.00 23.35
N SER A 67 -6.76 -0.17 23.80
CA SER A 67 -6.63 1.22 23.37
C SER A 67 -6.33 1.33 21.87
N LEU A 68 -5.44 0.49 21.34
CA LEU A 68 -5.14 0.47 19.91
C LEU A 68 -6.33 0.01 19.08
N ASN A 69 -7.07 -1.01 19.53
CA ASN A 69 -8.26 -1.49 18.83
C ASN A 69 -9.39 -0.44 18.88
N LEU A 70 -9.53 0.30 19.97
CA LEU A 70 -10.48 1.40 20.10
C LEU A 70 -10.14 2.54 19.13
N LEU A 71 -8.85 2.95 19.07
CA LEU A 71 -8.37 3.93 18.10
C LEU A 71 -8.59 3.47 16.65
N GLU A 72 -8.23 2.23 16.33
CA GLU A 72 -8.48 1.63 15.01
C GLU A 72 -9.97 1.71 14.67
N SER A 73 -10.86 1.36 15.61
CA SER A 73 -12.30 1.41 15.39
C SER A 73 -12.83 2.84 15.16
N ILE A 74 -12.33 3.83 15.90
CA ILE A 74 -12.67 5.24 15.73
C ILE A 74 -12.23 5.74 14.35
N ILE A 75 -10.99 5.46 13.94
CA ILE A 75 -10.46 5.81 12.62
C ILE A 75 -11.26 5.08 11.52
N LYS A 76 -11.64 3.83 11.74
CA LYS A 76 -12.37 3.07 10.73
C LYS A 76 -13.80 3.54 10.55
N HIS A 77 -14.52 3.84 11.62
CA HIS A 77 -15.99 4.03 11.57
C HIS A 77 -16.44 5.47 11.84
N LYS A 78 -15.68 6.26 12.58
CA LYS A 78 -16.08 7.61 13.04
C LYS A 78 -15.25 8.73 12.40
N TRP A 79 -14.22 8.42 11.59
CA TRP A 79 -13.31 9.41 10.99
C TRP A 79 -13.99 10.58 10.29
N ASN A 80 -15.02 10.31 9.50
CA ASN A 80 -15.73 11.35 8.74
C ASN A 80 -16.58 12.29 9.63
N ILE A 81 -16.88 11.87 10.86
CA ILE A 81 -17.67 12.65 11.82
C ILE A 81 -16.74 13.55 12.65
N LEU A 82 -15.46 13.19 12.75
CA LEU A 82 -14.46 13.97 13.48
C LEU A 82 -14.12 15.28 12.74
N LYS A 83 -13.90 16.34 13.52
CA LYS A 83 -13.41 17.62 13.02
C LYS A 83 -11.99 17.48 12.47
N VAL A 84 -11.57 18.43 11.63
CA VAL A 84 -10.20 18.45 11.08
C VAL A 84 -9.16 18.46 12.20
N ASP A 85 -9.34 19.30 13.22
CA ASP A 85 -8.41 19.41 14.36
C ASP A 85 -8.32 18.12 15.18
N GLU A 86 -9.46 17.43 15.35
CA GLU A 86 -9.53 16.15 16.05
C GLU A 86 -8.79 15.05 15.28
N ARG A 87 -8.97 14.98 13.97
CA ARG A 87 -8.22 14.08 13.09
C ARG A 87 -6.72 14.36 13.14
N ASN A 88 -6.34 15.63 13.09
CA ASN A 88 -4.94 16.06 13.18
C ASN A 88 -4.31 15.72 14.53
N LEU A 89 -5.07 15.83 15.63
CA LEU A 89 -4.62 15.42 16.95
C LEU A 89 -4.33 13.92 17.01
N ILE A 90 -5.23 13.09 16.48
CA ILE A 90 -5.04 11.62 16.40
C ILE A 90 -3.78 11.28 15.61
N LYS A 91 -3.61 11.88 14.42
CA LYS A 91 -2.40 11.70 13.59
C LYS A 91 -1.14 12.06 14.38
N LYS A 92 -1.11 13.26 14.98
CA LYS A 92 0.04 13.76 15.74
C LYS A 92 0.41 12.83 16.90
N GLN A 93 -0.57 12.30 17.63
CA GLN A 93 -0.33 11.41 18.76
C GLN A 93 0.14 10.02 18.31
N LEU A 94 -0.40 9.48 17.21
CA LEU A 94 0.11 8.23 16.63
C LEU A 94 1.54 8.38 16.11
N PHE A 95 1.86 9.48 15.41
CA PHE A 95 3.23 9.74 14.95
C PHE A 95 4.20 9.98 16.11
N PHE A 96 3.75 10.59 17.21
CA PHE A 96 4.54 10.69 18.43
C PHE A 96 4.91 9.30 18.99
N ILE A 97 3.98 8.34 18.98
CA ILE A 97 4.25 6.96 19.41
C ILE A 97 5.32 6.29 18.50
N ILE A 98 5.24 6.51 17.19
CA ILE A 98 6.23 5.95 16.25
C ILE A 98 7.62 6.54 16.49
N LYS A 99 7.72 7.86 16.64
CA LYS A 99 8.98 8.60 16.79
C LYS A 99 9.60 8.49 18.18
N SER A 100 8.79 8.21 19.20
CA SER A 100 9.29 7.99 20.57
C SER A 100 9.96 6.63 20.67
N THR A 101 11.30 6.60 20.71
CA THR A 101 12.09 5.37 20.85
C THR A 101 11.60 4.50 22.02
N TYR A 102 11.29 5.12 23.16
CA TYR A 102 10.84 4.41 24.36
C TYR A 102 9.47 3.74 24.18
N LEU A 103 8.45 4.50 23.74
CA LEU A 103 7.10 3.95 23.55
C LEU A 103 7.08 2.91 22.42
N ASN A 104 7.82 3.21 21.34
CA ASN A 104 7.95 2.31 20.21
C ASN A 104 8.56 0.96 20.65
N GLN A 105 9.68 0.97 21.39
CA GLN A 105 10.29 -0.26 21.91
C GLN A 105 9.33 -1.08 22.77
N ILE A 106 8.57 -0.45 23.67
CA ILE A 106 7.58 -1.13 24.52
C ILE A 106 6.52 -1.84 23.67
N PHE A 107 5.93 -1.13 22.70
CA PHE A 107 4.86 -1.69 21.87
C PHE A 107 5.36 -2.76 20.89
N MET A 108 6.62 -2.67 20.47
CA MET A 108 7.23 -3.60 19.52
C MET A 108 7.64 -4.94 20.16
N ASN A 109 7.67 -5.03 21.50
CA ASN A 109 8.01 -6.26 22.22
C ASN A 109 6.93 -7.34 22.09
N SER A 110 5.65 -6.95 22.20
CA SER A 110 4.53 -7.89 22.13
C SER A 110 3.95 -7.96 20.72
N ILE A 111 3.93 -9.15 20.11
CA ILE A 111 3.46 -9.34 18.73
C ILE A 111 2.03 -8.81 18.50
N HIS A 112 1.12 -9.01 19.46
CA HIS A 112 -0.26 -8.56 19.34
C HIS A 112 -0.38 -7.03 19.39
N ILE A 113 0.34 -6.36 20.30
CA ILE A 113 0.37 -4.89 20.39
C ILE A 113 0.96 -4.29 19.12
N ARG A 114 2.14 -4.79 18.70
CA ARG A 114 2.80 -4.36 17.47
C ARG A 114 1.87 -4.46 16.25
N ASN A 115 1.21 -5.61 16.10
CA ASN A 115 0.32 -5.83 14.96
C ASN A 115 -0.92 -4.90 15.04
N SER A 116 -1.49 -4.68 16.22
CA SER A 116 -2.58 -3.72 16.41
C SER A 116 -2.15 -2.28 16.10
N LEU A 117 -0.94 -1.88 16.49
CA LEU A 117 -0.41 -0.55 16.18
C LEU A 117 -0.21 -0.36 14.67
N ALA A 118 0.38 -1.35 14.00
CA ALA A 118 0.54 -1.32 12.54
C ALA A 118 -0.82 -1.24 11.81
N LYS A 119 -1.81 -2.03 12.24
CA LYS A 119 -3.17 -1.99 11.66
C LYS A 119 -3.86 -0.65 11.88
N CYS A 120 -3.73 -0.06 13.07
CA CYS A 120 -4.25 1.27 13.36
C CYS A 120 -3.66 2.34 12.41
N LEU A 121 -2.36 2.25 12.12
CA LEU A 121 -1.69 3.13 11.15
C LEU A 121 -2.10 2.86 9.70
N VAL A 122 -2.34 1.60 9.32
CA VAL A 122 -2.89 1.24 8.01
C VAL A 122 -4.29 1.83 7.82
N GLU A 123 -5.17 1.72 8.83
CA GLU A 123 -6.48 2.36 8.82
C GLU A 123 -6.36 3.89 8.69
N LEU A 124 -5.39 4.51 9.38
CA LEU A 124 -5.13 5.94 9.27
C LEU A 124 -4.74 6.34 7.84
N ILE A 125 -3.80 5.62 7.21
CA ILE A 125 -3.40 5.87 5.81
C ILE A 125 -4.60 5.72 4.87
N LYS A 126 -5.39 4.65 5.04
CA LYS A 126 -6.59 4.43 4.21
C LYS A 126 -7.58 5.58 4.34
N ARG A 127 -7.74 6.19 5.51
CA ARG A 127 -8.68 7.29 5.69
C ARG A 127 -8.13 8.63 5.21
N ASP A 128 -6.87 8.89 5.49
CA ASP A 128 -6.23 10.15 5.14
C ASP A 128 -5.96 10.30 3.64
N CYS A 129 -5.77 9.18 2.91
CA CYS A 129 -5.51 9.23 1.47
C CYS A 129 -6.66 9.83 0.64
N PHE A 130 -7.86 9.91 1.22
CA PHE A 130 -9.04 10.53 0.59
C PHE A 130 -9.16 12.03 0.92
N GLU A 131 -8.34 12.54 1.84
CA GLU A 131 -8.27 13.96 2.14
C GLU A 131 -7.39 14.68 1.11
N LYS A 132 -7.62 16.00 0.95
CA LYS A 132 -6.94 16.80 -0.07
C LYS A 132 -5.42 16.88 0.13
N VAL A 133 -4.94 16.64 1.35
CA VAL A 133 -3.52 16.66 1.72
C VAL A 133 -3.23 15.28 2.32
N ASN A 134 -2.71 14.35 1.52
CA ASN A 134 -2.38 12.98 1.93
C ASN A 134 -1.14 12.97 2.85
N THR A 135 -1.28 13.54 4.04
CA THR A 135 -0.18 13.78 4.98
C THR A 135 0.43 12.49 5.53
N THR A 136 -0.40 11.48 5.79
CA THR A 136 0.02 10.32 6.59
C THR A 136 0.96 9.40 5.80
N LEU A 137 0.66 9.12 4.53
CA LEU A 137 1.54 8.31 3.69
C LEU A 137 2.87 9.04 3.44
N ASP A 138 2.82 10.34 3.18
CA ASP A 138 4.01 11.16 2.94
C ASP A 138 4.91 11.22 4.18
N GLU A 139 4.33 11.36 5.38
CA GLU A 139 5.08 11.28 6.64
C GLU A 139 5.74 9.91 6.86
N MET A 140 5.07 8.81 6.51
CA MET A 140 5.68 7.46 6.57
C MET A 140 6.86 7.31 5.60
N ILE A 141 6.75 7.89 4.41
CA ILE A 141 7.83 7.89 3.41
C ILE A 141 9.01 8.71 3.91
N ASN A 142 8.75 9.89 4.47
CA ASN A 142 9.80 10.75 5.03
C ASN A 142 10.53 10.03 6.18
N MET A 143 9.80 9.39 7.10
CA MET A 143 10.42 8.66 8.22
C MET A 143 11.31 7.50 7.76
N ILE A 144 10.94 6.71 6.74
CA ILE A 144 11.82 5.64 6.23
C ILE A 144 13.02 6.19 5.47
N GLN A 145 12.89 7.36 4.82
CA GLN A 145 13.98 8.04 4.12
C GLN A 145 15.01 8.63 5.10
N GLU A 146 14.55 9.20 6.22
CA GLU A 146 15.38 9.76 7.29
C GLU A 146 16.27 8.70 7.96
N ILE A 147 15.88 7.43 7.95
CA ILE A 147 16.70 6.32 8.46
C ILE A 147 17.78 5.99 7.42
N THR A 148 18.91 6.68 7.51
CA THR A 148 20.08 6.48 6.63
C THR A 148 20.97 5.31 7.07
N GLN A 149 20.95 4.97 8.36
CA GLN A 149 21.70 3.87 8.94
C GLN A 149 20.83 3.13 9.96
N ILE A 150 20.91 1.81 9.96
CA ILE A 150 20.16 0.96 10.88
C ILE A 150 20.95 0.86 12.20
N GLN A 151 20.31 1.27 13.29
CA GLN A 151 20.89 1.33 14.63
C GLN A 151 19.87 0.83 15.65
N ASP A 152 20.30 0.46 16.86
CA ASP A 152 19.40 -0.06 17.89
C ASP A 152 18.28 0.91 18.25
N ASN A 153 18.56 2.21 18.26
CA ASN A 153 17.61 3.28 18.61
C ASN A 153 16.48 3.49 17.57
N ASN A 154 16.67 3.06 16.32
CA ASN A 154 15.72 3.26 15.22
C ASN A 154 15.20 1.94 14.61
N SER A 155 15.77 0.81 15.00
CA SER A 155 15.43 -0.52 14.47
C SER A 155 13.95 -0.88 14.67
N THR A 156 13.38 -0.57 15.82
CA THR A 156 11.97 -0.85 16.13
C THR A 156 11.04 0.10 15.38
N GLN A 157 11.45 1.36 15.19
CA GLN A 157 10.73 2.32 14.36
C GLN A 157 10.70 1.85 12.91
N LEU A 158 11.85 1.44 12.36
CA LEU A 158 11.97 0.88 11.03
C LEU A 158 11.10 -0.37 10.87
N GLU A 159 11.15 -1.30 11.82
CA GLU A 159 10.34 -2.52 11.80
C GLU A 159 8.84 -2.19 11.74
N LEU A 160 8.39 -1.20 12.52
CA LEU A 160 6.99 -0.77 12.50
C LEU A 160 6.59 -0.19 11.13
N ILE A 161 7.42 0.69 10.54
CA ILE A 161 7.14 1.30 9.23
C ILE A 161 7.06 0.21 8.14
N LEU A 162 7.99 -0.75 8.15
CA LEU A 162 7.97 -1.88 7.22
C LEU A 162 6.73 -2.76 7.40
N LEU A 163 6.30 -2.97 8.65
CA LEU A 163 5.09 -3.73 8.96
C LEU A 163 3.82 -3.01 8.46
N VAL A 164 3.76 -1.68 8.57
CA VAL A 164 2.67 -0.88 8.03
C VAL A 164 2.59 -1.01 6.51
N TYR A 165 3.71 -0.88 5.79
CA TYR A 165 3.72 -1.06 4.34
C TYR A 165 3.30 -2.46 3.92
N ARG A 166 3.80 -3.48 4.63
CA ARG A 166 3.42 -4.87 4.38
C ARG A 166 1.91 -5.08 4.54
N PHE A 167 1.35 -4.70 5.68
CA PHE A 167 -0.09 -4.88 5.95
C PHE A 167 -0.97 -4.06 5.01
N LEU A 168 -0.56 -2.83 4.67
CA LEU A 168 -1.25 -2.03 3.67
C LEU A 168 -1.28 -2.75 2.31
N ASN A 169 -0.15 -3.30 1.87
CA ASN A 169 -0.10 -4.07 0.62
C ASN A 169 -0.94 -5.35 0.68
N GLU A 170 -0.90 -6.10 1.78
CA GLU A 170 -1.72 -7.30 1.98
C GLU A 170 -3.22 -6.97 1.89
N GLU A 171 -3.68 -5.88 2.49
CA GLU A 171 -5.07 -5.42 2.36
C GLU A 171 -5.43 -4.99 0.93
N LEU A 172 -4.50 -4.33 0.24
CA LEU A 172 -4.69 -3.89 -1.14
C LEU A 172 -4.54 -5.02 -2.17
N THR A 173 -4.09 -6.21 -1.77
CA THR A 173 -3.85 -7.33 -2.70
C THR A 173 -4.59 -8.59 -2.28
N ILE A 174 -4.12 -9.26 -1.24
CA ILE A 174 -4.65 -10.52 -0.71
C ILE A 174 -6.08 -10.33 -0.22
N TYR A 175 -6.33 -9.29 0.59
CA TYR A 175 -7.65 -9.01 1.16
C TYR A 175 -8.40 -7.93 0.40
N ALA A 176 -8.16 -7.82 -0.91
CA ALA A 176 -8.75 -6.79 -1.76
C ALA A 176 -10.28 -6.68 -1.68
N GLN A 177 -10.97 -7.78 -1.37
CA GLN A 177 -12.43 -7.81 -1.23
C GLN A 177 -12.93 -7.04 0.00
N SER A 178 -12.07 -6.77 0.98
CA SER A 178 -12.39 -6.00 2.19
C SER A 178 -12.52 -4.49 1.95
N ILE A 179 -12.08 -4.00 0.79
CA ILE A 179 -12.08 -2.58 0.44
C ILE A 179 -12.84 -2.37 -0.87
N GLN A 180 -13.67 -1.34 -0.93
CA GLN A 180 -14.37 -0.94 -2.16
C GLN A 180 -13.36 -0.71 -3.30
N ALA A 181 -13.63 -1.27 -4.49
CA ALA A 181 -12.69 -1.27 -5.61
C ALA A 181 -12.18 0.13 -6.01
N GLN A 182 -13.05 1.15 -6.01
CA GLN A 182 -12.66 2.53 -6.33
C GLN A 182 -11.68 3.11 -5.30
N ARG A 183 -11.96 2.90 -4.01
CA ARG A 183 -11.09 3.30 -2.90
C ARG A 183 -9.73 2.62 -2.98
N ARG A 184 -9.73 1.31 -3.21
CA ARG A 184 -8.51 0.51 -3.42
C ARG A 184 -7.66 1.07 -4.56
N ARG A 185 -8.25 1.35 -5.72
CA ARG A 185 -7.54 1.94 -6.88
C ARG A 185 -6.93 3.29 -6.55
N GLN A 186 -7.66 4.15 -5.82
CA GLN A 186 -7.14 5.46 -5.42
C GLN A 186 -5.92 5.34 -4.50
N ILE A 187 -5.96 4.45 -3.50
CA ILE A 187 -4.82 4.20 -2.61
C ILE A 187 -3.62 3.67 -3.41
N LEU A 188 -3.83 2.67 -4.27
CA LEU A 188 -2.78 2.12 -5.14
C LEU A 188 -2.16 3.20 -6.03
N ASN A 189 -2.96 4.10 -6.60
CA ASN A 189 -2.45 5.19 -7.41
C ASN A 189 -1.57 6.17 -6.60
N GLN A 190 -1.89 6.43 -5.33
CA GLN A 190 -1.04 7.27 -4.48
C GLN A 190 0.29 6.59 -4.16
N ILE A 191 0.25 5.30 -3.82
CA ILE A 191 1.47 4.50 -3.60
C ILE A 191 2.31 4.46 -4.89
N GLN A 192 1.68 4.27 -6.05
CA GLN A 192 2.36 4.21 -7.34
C GLN A 192 3.12 5.49 -7.68
N LYS A 193 2.58 6.67 -7.31
CA LYS A 193 3.28 7.97 -7.48
C LYS A 193 4.56 8.08 -6.65
N ARG A 194 4.61 7.40 -5.50
CA ARG A 194 5.75 7.41 -4.57
C ARG A 194 6.56 6.12 -4.63
N LEU A 195 6.29 5.27 -5.63
CA LEU A 195 6.82 3.92 -5.66
C LEU A 195 8.34 3.90 -5.79
N ASN A 196 8.91 4.81 -6.59
CA ASN A 196 10.36 4.91 -6.74
C ASN A 196 11.03 5.26 -5.41
N ASP A 197 10.47 6.21 -4.65
CA ASP A 197 10.96 6.59 -3.32
C ASP A 197 10.96 5.39 -2.37
N ILE A 198 9.83 4.67 -2.33
CA ILE A 198 9.63 3.54 -1.41
C ILE A 198 10.54 2.36 -1.79
N LEU A 199 10.55 1.95 -3.06
CA LEU A 199 11.31 0.79 -3.52
C LEU A 199 12.82 1.01 -3.33
N LEU A 200 13.34 2.19 -3.65
CA LEU A 200 14.76 2.50 -3.44
C LEU A 200 15.16 2.36 -1.97
N CYS A 201 14.34 2.89 -1.05
CA CYS A 201 14.55 2.72 0.38
C CYS A 201 14.54 1.24 0.77
N LEU A 202 13.54 0.46 0.34
CA LEU A 202 13.44 -0.94 0.70
C LEU A 202 14.60 -1.79 0.17
N ILE A 203 15.07 -1.52 -1.06
CA ILE A 203 16.23 -2.20 -1.66
C ILE A 203 17.50 -1.89 -0.86
N ARG A 204 17.72 -0.60 -0.55
CA ARG A 204 18.86 -0.16 0.30
C ARG A 204 18.82 -0.85 1.67
N ILE A 205 17.70 -0.75 2.37
CA ILE A 205 17.52 -1.32 3.71
C ILE A 205 17.71 -2.83 3.69
N SER A 206 17.18 -3.53 2.67
CA SER A 206 17.37 -4.97 2.53
C SER A 206 18.85 -5.34 2.35
N ASN A 207 19.61 -4.54 1.60
CA ASN A 207 21.04 -4.75 1.44
C ASN A 207 21.81 -4.49 2.73
N ASP A 208 21.47 -3.42 3.46
CA ASP A 208 22.12 -3.09 4.73
C ASP A 208 21.90 -4.21 5.76
N LEU A 209 20.67 -4.74 5.83
CA LEU A 209 20.29 -5.84 6.74
C LEU A 209 21.00 -7.18 6.47
N LEU A 210 21.61 -7.35 5.30
CA LEU A 210 22.39 -8.55 5.01
C LEU A 210 23.70 -8.58 5.82
N ASN A 211 24.30 -7.40 6.06
CA ASN A 211 25.61 -7.28 6.70
C ASN A 211 25.54 -7.06 8.22
N ILE A 212 24.32 -7.12 8.77
CA ILE A 212 24.00 -6.72 10.13
C ILE A 212 23.84 -7.99 11.01
N PRO A 213 24.21 -7.94 12.32
CA PRO A 213 24.19 -9.10 13.22
C PRO A 213 22.83 -9.81 13.33
N GLU A 214 22.87 -11.09 13.73
CA GLU A 214 21.69 -11.97 13.91
C GLU A 214 20.60 -11.36 14.81
N GLN A 215 20.95 -10.42 15.70
CA GLN A 215 20.00 -9.71 16.57
C GLN A 215 18.87 -8.98 15.81
N TYR A 216 19.07 -8.67 14.52
CA TYR A 216 18.06 -8.04 13.67
C TYR A 216 17.24 -9.02 12.84
N GLU A 217 17.33 -10.34 13.08
CA GLU A 217 16.60 -11.37 12.31
C GLU A 217 15.12 -11.03 12.11
N ARG A 218 14.44 -10.54 13.15
CA ARG A 218 13.01 -10.18 13.10
C ARG A 218 12.73 -8.98 12.18
N LEU A 219 13.59 -7.97 12.25
CA LEU A 219 13.54 -6.78 11.38
C LEU A 219 13.83 -7.19 9.93
N THR A 220 14.86 -8.00 9.70
CA THR A 220 15.22 -8.56 8.40
C THR A 220 14.07 -9.37 7.80
N GLN A 221 13.43 -10.24 8.60
CA GLN A 221 12.27 -10.99 8.16
C GLN A 221 11.13 -10.05 7.74
N THR A 222 10.85 -9.02 8.54
CA THR A 222 9.79 -8.03 8.25
C THR A 222 10.11 -7.25 6.97
N CYS A 223 11.37 -6.88 6.75
CA CYS A 223 11.83 -6.20 5.54
C CYS A 223 11.63 -7.07 4.28
N LEU A 224 12.05 -8.34 4.32
CA LEU A 224 11.88 -9.27 3.20
C LEU A 224 10.40 -9.51 2.89
N LEU A 225 9.56 -9.70 3.91
CA LEU A 225 8.11 -9.89 3.69
C LEU A 225 7.44 -8.61 3.18
N CYS A 226 7.91 -7.44 3.59
CA CYS A 226 7.50 -6.16 3.02
C CYS A 226 7.92 -6.06 1.53
N MET A 227 9.17 -6.39 1.19
CA MET A 227 9.64 -6.45 -0.20
C MET A 227 8.81 -7.40 -1.05
N ASN A 228 8.53 -8.61 -0.54
CA ASN A 228 7.67 -9.57 -1.22
C ASN A 228 6.28 -9.00 -1.49
N SER A 229 5.70 -8.27 -0.51
CA SER A 229 4.37 -7.67 -0.68
C SER A 229 4.32 -6.69 -1.87
N PHE A 230 5.37 -5.90 -2.13
CA PHE A 230 5.47 -5.07 -3.33
C PHE A 230 5.73 -5.91 -4.59
N LEU A 231 6.61 -6.91 -4.51
CA LEU A 231 6.88 -7.87 -5.58
C LEU A 231 5.65 -8.69 -5.99
N THR A 232 4.50 -8.63 -5.30
CA THR A 232 3.28 -9.30 -5.78
C THR A 232 2.55 -8.49 -6.85
N TRP A 233 2.36 -7.19 -6.64
CA TRP A 233 1.46 -6.37 -7.45
C TRP A 233 2.16 -5.33 -8.32
N VAL A 234 3.36 -4.87 -7.93
CA VAL A 234 4.09 -3.86 -8.70
C VAL A 234 4.53 -4.42 -10.06
N GLU A 235 4.43 -3.60 -11.10
CA GLU A 235 4.85 -3.99 -12.45
C GLU A 235 6.37 -4.23 -12.53
N TYR A 236 6.77 -5.24 -13.31
CA TYR A 236 8.17 -5.67 -13.43
C TYR A 236 9.13 -4.56 -13.88
N ASN A 237 8.67 -3.58 -14.67
CA ASN A 237 9.51 -2.47 -15.16
C ASN A 237 10.22 -1.70 -14.02
N HIS A 238 9.62 -1.64 -12.82
CA HIS A 238 10.23 -0.98 -11.66
C HIS A 238 11.41 -1.76 -11.06
N PHE A 239 11.48 -3.08 -11.33
CA PHE A 239 12.52 -3.98 -10.82
C PHE A 239 13.55 -4.37 -11.89
N GLU A 240 13.28 -4.10 -13.17
CA GLU A 240 14.10 -4.56 -14.30
C GLU A 240 15.58 -4.17 -14.16
N GLN A 241 15.85 -2.92 -13.80
CA GLN A 241 17.22 -2.43 -13.59
C GLN A 241 17.93 -3.04 -12.35
N TYR A 242 17.17 -3.61 -11.42
CA TYR A 242 17.69 -4.19 -10.18
C TYR A 242 17.61 -5.73 -10.16
N GLU A 243 17.17 -6.39 -11.23
CA GLU A 243 16.84 -7.82 -11.21
C GLU A 243 18.01 -8.67 -10.71
N LEU A 244 19.18 -8.53 -11.33
CA LEU A 244 20.35 -9.35 -10.98
C LEU A 244 20.79 -9.11 -9.54
N PHE A 245 20.79 -7.83 -9.12
CA PHE A 245 21.11 -7.44 -7.76
C PHE A 245 20.12 -8.05 -6.74
N LEU A 246 18.82 -7.96 -7.00
CA LEU A 246 17.79 -8.51 -6.13
C LEU A 246 17.86 -10.04 -6.05
N CYS A 247 18.07 -10.71 -7.19
CA CYS A 247 18.28 -12.16 -7.21
C CYS A 247 19.49 -12.55 -6.35
N GLU A 248 20.63 -11.87 -6.51
CA GLU A 248 21.82 -12.12 -5.71
C GLU A 248 21.56 -11.86 -4.22
N LEU A 249 20.93 -10.73 -3.89
CA LEU A 249 20.59 -10.35 -2.52
C LEU A 249 19.72 -11.41 -1.84
N PHE A 250 18.64 -11.85 -2.49
CA PHE A 250 17.76 -12.88 -1.94
C PHE A 250 18.47 -14.24 -1.86
N LEU A 251 19.30 -14.62 -2.82
CA LEU A 251 20.09 -15.85 -2.73
C LEU A 251 21.04 -15.82 -1.52
N LYS A 252 21.67 -14.68 -1.22
CA LYS A 252 22.49 -14.52 -0.01
C LYS A 252 21.65 -14.69 1.27
N PHE A 253 20.45 -14.09 1.34
CA PHE A 253 19.54 -14.34 2.47
C PHE A 253 19.09 -15.81 2.57
N PHE A 254 18.94 -16.50 1.43
CA PHE A 254 18.57 -17.92 1.40
C PHE A 254 19.70 -18.84 1.89
N GLN A 255 20.94 -18.38 1.88
CA GLN A 255 22.09 -19.12 2.40
C GLN A 255 22.27 -18.96 3.92
N LEU A 256 21.53 -18.07 4.58
CA LEU A 256 21.60 -17.89 6.03
C LEU A 256 21.00 -19.09 6.78
N ASN A 257 21.47 -19.32 8.01
CA ASN A 257 21.01 -20.44 8.83
C ASN A 257 19.54 -20.30 9.28
N SER A 258 19.05 -19.07 9.45
CA SER A 258 17.67 -18.80 9.88
C SER A 258 16.64 -19.34 8.89
N VAL A 259 15.79 -20.26 9.35
CA VAL A 259 14.66 -20.79 8.57
C VAL A 259 13.67 -19.68 8.18
N LYS A 260 13.45 -18.71 9.07
CA LYS A 260 12.53 -17.59 8.85
C LYS A 260 13.00 -16.69 7.70
N LEU A 261 14.29 -16.39 7.67
CA LEU A 261 14.90 -15.57 6.61
C LEU A 261 14.95 -16.34 5.29
N ARG A 262 15.28 -17.63 5.32
CA ARG A 262 15.25 -18.48 4.12
C ARG A 262 13.87 -18.53 3.49
N HIS A 263 12.82 -18.72 4.29
CA HIS A 263 11.45 -18.71 3.81
C HIS A 263 11.06 -17.37 3.18
N ALA A 264 11.25 -16.25 3.91
CA ALA A 264 10.91 -14.93 3.41
C ALA A 264 11.68 -14.56 2.12
N SER A 265 12.95 -14.96 2.05
CA SER A 265 13.78 -14.77 0.86
C SER A 265 13.31 -15.62 -0.32
N PHE A 266 12.95 -16.88 -0.08
CA PHE A 266 12.42 -17.77 -1.11
C PHE A 266 11.13 -17.22 -1.72
N GLU A 267 10.23 -16.66 -0.91
CA GLU A 267 9.03 -16.00 -1.43
C GLU A 267 9.37 -14.81 -2.34
N CYS A 268 10.35 -13.98 -1.95
CA CYS A 268 10.82 -12.87 -2.79
C CYS A 268 11.37 -13.36 -4.13
N LEU A 269 12.22 -14.39 -4.12
CA LEU A 269 12.77 -15.00 -5.34
C LEU A 269 11.66 -15.54 -6.24
N LEU A 270 10.71 -16.28 -5.65
CA LEU A 270 9.59 -16.86 -6.38
C LEU A 270 8.76 -15.78 -7.06
N SER A 271 8.40 -14.71 -6.33
CA SER A 271 7.64 -13.58 -6.87
C SER A 271 8.38 -12.87 -8.00
N LEU A 272 9.68 -12.59 -7.83
CA LEU A 272 10.51 -11.92 -8.85
C LEU A 272 10.66 -12.77 -10.12
N VAL A 273 10.97 -14.06 -9.97
CA VAL A 273 11.13 -14.99 -11.10
C VAL A 273 9.80 -15.16 -11.85
N ASN A 274 8.68 -15.31 -11.15
CA ASN A 274 7.37 -15.43 -11.77
C ASN A 274 7.00 -14.18 -12.58
N LYS A 275 7.30 -12.98 -12.07
CA LYS A 275 7.11 -11.72 -12.84
C LYS A 275 7.95 -11.68 -14.10
N ARG A 276 9.22 -12.07 -14.02
CA ARG A 276 10.11 -12.14 -15.18
C ARG A 276 9.59 -13.11 -16.24
N LEU A 277 9.15 -14.29 -15.83
CA LEU A 277 8.58 -15.29 -16.74
C LEU A 277 7.33 -14.76 -17.43
N ALA A 278 6.40 -14.15 -16.68
CA ALA A 278 5.20 -13.52 -17.25
C ALA A 278 5.55 -12.42 -18.28
N ARG A 279 6.56 -11.59 -17.99
CA ARG A 279 7.03 -10.55 -18.93
C ARG A 279 7.58 -11.14 -20.22
N ARG A 280 8.41 -12.19 -20.14
CA ARG A 280 8.96 -12.89 -21.31
C ARG A 280 7.86 -13.54 -22.16
N GLN A 281 6.86 -14.16 -21.53
CA GLN A 281 5.72 -14.74 -22.23
C GLN A 281 4.91 -13.67 -22.98
N LEU A 282 4.66 -12.52 -22.36
CA LEU A 282 3.98 -11.39 -23.01
C LEU A 282 4.77 -10.86 -24.22
N GLN A 283 6.09 -10.72 -24.10
CA GLN A 283 6.96 -10.30 -25.20
C GLN A 283 6.92 -11.29 -26.37
N GLN A 284 6.97 -12.60 -26.08
CA GLN A 284 6.85 -13.65 -27.10
C GLN A 284 5.49 -13.61 -27.80
N GLN A 285 4.39 -13.44 -27.06
CA GLN A 285 3.05 -13.32 -27.63
C GLN A 285 2.92 -12.07 -28.52
N GLN A 286 3.47 -10.93 -28.09
CA GLN A 286 3.49 -9.71 -28.89
C GLN A 286 4.29 -9.89 -30.18
N GLN A 287 5.46 -10.52 -30.11
CA GLN A 287 6.27 -10.84 -31.30
C GLN A 287 5.53 -11.78 -32.26
N GLN A 288 4.85 -12.81 -31.75
CA GLN A 288 4.04 -13.71 -32.58
C GLN A 288 2.86 -12.97 -33.23
N ARG A 289 2.18 -12.09 -32.49
CA ARG A 289 1.09 -11.25 -33.02
C ARG A 289 1.60 -10.31 -34.11
N ASN A 290 2.73 -9.66 -33.91
CA ASN A 290 3.33 -8.77 -34.90
C ASN A 290 3.75 -9.53 -36.16
N LYS A 291 4.31 -10.75 -36.02
CA LYS A 291 4.58 -11.65 -37.16
C LYS A 291 3.31 -12.01 -37.91
N ARG A 292 2.21 -12.34 -37.22
CA ARG A 292 0.90 -12.66 -37.85
C ARG A 292 0.29 -11.46 -38.57
N ILE A 293 0.40 -10.25 -38.02
CA ILE A 293 -0.07 -9.02 -38.66
C ILE A 293 0.77 -8.75 -39.93
N ALA A 294 2.10 -8.83 -39.82
CA ALA A 294 3.01 -8.67 -40.95
C ALA A 294 2.83 -9.73 -42.03
N SER A 295 2.43 -10.96 -41.66
CA SER A 295 2.12 -12.04 -42.61
C SER A 295 0.65 -12.06 -43.05
N SER A 296 -0.21 -11.20 -42.49
CA SER A 296 -1.61 -11.12 -42.91
C SER A 296 -1.68 -10.37 -44.24
N PRO A 297 -2.45 -10.84 -45.23
CA PRO A 297 -2.63 -10.14 -46.49
C PRO A 297 -3.53 -8.92 -46.28
N SER A 298 -2.98 -7.86 -45.68
CA SER A 298 -3.63 -6.55 -45.51
C SER A 298 -2.78 -5.39 -46.04
N SER A 299 -1.86 -5.70 -46.96
CA SER A 299 -1.36 -4.78 -48.01
C SER A 299 -1.66 -5.31 -49.43
N ALA A 300 -2.50 -6.35 -49.53
CA ALA A 300 -3.04 -6.87 -50.78
C ALA A 300 -4.54 -6.56 -50.92
N LEU A 301 -5.05 -5.55 -50.20
CA LEU A 301 -6.22 -4.82 -50.69
C LEU A 301 -5.75 -4.04 -51.91
N ASN A 302 -6.02 -4.64 -53.07
CA ASN A 302 -6.53 -3.95 -54.24
C ASN A 302 -5.56 -3.37 -55.29
N CYS A 303 -4.48 -4.02 -55.67
CA CYS A 303 -3.84 -3.63 -56.94
C CYS A 303 -4.81 -3.73 -58.15
N GLN A 304 -5.89 -4.52 -58.05
CA GLN A 304 -7.00 -4.54 -59.01
C GLN A 304 -8.13 -3.53 -58.73
N GLN A 305 -8.59 -3.32 -57.49
CA GLN A 305 -9.65 -2.31 -57.24
C GLN A 305 -9.09 -0.87 -57.25
N GLU A 306 -7.82 -0.68 -56.94
CA GLU A 306 -7.08 0.58 -57.09
C GLU A 306 -6.77 0.85 -58.56
N LYS A 307 -6.45 -0.19 -59.37
CA LYS A 307 -6.43 -0.06 -60.85
C LYS A 307 -7.81 0.23 -61.44
N LEU A 308 -8.88 -0.40 -60.95
CA LEU A 308 -10.25 -0.12 -61.40
C LEU A 308 -10.68 1.30 -61.00
N PHE A 309 -10.34 1.74 -59.78
CA PHE A 309 -10.57 3.10 -59.30
C PHE A 309 -9.78 4.12 -60.14
N LEU A 310 -8.48 3.89 -60.36
CA LEU A 310 -7.65 4.75 -61.21
C LEU A 310 -8.12 4.74 -62.67
N ASN A 311 -8.53 3.61 -63.25
CA ASN A 311 -9.10 3.56 -64.61
C ASN A 311 -10.46 4.28 -64.70
N TYR A 312 -11.28 4.24 -63.64
CA TYR A 312 -12.56 4.98 -63.61
C TYR A 312 -12.35 6.49 -63.42
N PHE A 313 -11.35 6.90 -62.64
CA PHE A 313 -11.10 8.31 -62.30
C PHE A 313 -10.17 9.03 -63.29
N LEU A 314 -9.22 8.31 -63.89
CA LEU A 314 -8.19 8.82 -64.81
C LEU A 314 -8.35 8.33 -66.26
N GLY A 315 -9.48 7.70 -66.59
CA GLY A 315 -9.78 7.31 -67.98
C GLY A 315 -9.79 8.51 -68.91
N ASP A 316 -9.40 8.31 -70.17
CA ASP A 316 -9.01 9.35 -71.15
C ASP A 316 -9.97 10.54 -71.30
N ASN A 317 -11.25 10.41 -70.90
CA ASN A 317 -12.23 11.48 -70.98
C ASN A 317 -12.20 12.48 -69.80
N THR A 318 -11.67 12.13 -68.61
CA THR A 318 -11.63 13.07 -67.46
C THR A 318 -10.53 14.12 -67.60
N LEU A 319 -9.40 13.78 -68.20
CA LEU A 319 -8.28 14.71 -68.45
C LEU A 319 -8.63 15.72 -69.54
N GLU A 320 -9.34 15.31 -70.60
CA GLU A 320 -9.84 16.21 -71.64
C GLU A 320 -10.92 17.17 -71.09
N MET A 321 -11.80 16.66 -70.22
CA MET A 321 -12.81 17.49 -69.54
C MET A 321 -12.17 18.53 -68.60
N PHE A 322 -11.13 18.15 -67.86
CA PHE A 322 -10.37 19.07 -67.01
C PHE A 322 -9.59 20.12 -67.82
N TYR A 323 -8.98 19.74 -68.94
CA TYR A 323 -8.28 20.67 -69.83
C TYR A 323 -9.25 21.65 -70.52
N ARG A 324 -10.44 21.22 -70.93
CA ARG A 324 -11.47 22.11 -71.49
C ARG A 324 -11.97 23.14 -70.46
N LEU A 325 -12.13 22.73 -69.19
CA LEU A 325 -12.54 23.63 -68.11
C LEU A 325 -11.44 24.63 -67.71
N LEU A 326 -10.17 24.28 -67.85
CA LEU A 326 -9.03 25.18 -67.58
C LEU A 326 -8.74 26.18 -68.70
N ILE A 327 -9.02 25.83 -69.97
CA ILE A 327 -8.65 26.66 -71.14
C ILE A 327 -9.79 27.62 -71.55
N SER A 328 -11.07 27.31 -71.28
CA SER A 328 -12.18 28.25 -71.54
C SER A 328 -13.22 28.24 -70.42
N PRO A 329 -13.16 29.16 -69.43
CA PRO A 329 -14.07 29.14 -68.28
C PRO A 329 -15.50 29.62 -68.59
N THR A 330 -15.87 29.85 -69.85
CA THR A 330 -17.14 30.50 -70.24
C THR A 330 -18.06 29.66 -71.12
N VAL A 331 -17.99 28.33 -71.06
CA VAL A 331 -19.03 27.48 -71.67
C VAL A 331 -19.69 26.61 -70.61
N SER A 332 -20.78 27.13 -70.06
CA SER A 332 -21.77 26.39 -69.29
C SER A 332 -22.53 25.43 -70.19
N VAL A 333 -22.43 24.11 -70.02
CA VAL A 333 -23.50 23.17 -70.42
C VAL A 333 -23.52 21.93 -69.51
N LEU A 334 -24.62 21.85 -68.75
CA LEU A 334 -25.46 20.68 -68.45
C LEU A 334 -24.98 19.30 -68.94
N PHE A 335 -24.72 18.36 -68.03
CA PHE A 335 -25.65 17.30 -67.61
C PHE A 335 -25.13 16.63 -66.34
#